data_AF-A0A7K9B968-F1
#
_entry.id   AF-A0A7K9B968-F1
#
_cell.length_a   1.000
_cell.length_b   1.000
_cell.length_c   1.000
_cell.angle_alpha   90.00
_cell.angle_beta   90.00
_cell.angle_gamma   90.00
#
_symmetry.space_group_name_H-M   'P 1'
#
loop_
_entity.id
_entity.type
_entity.pdbx_description
1 polymer ?
#
loop_
_entity_poly.entity_id
_entity_poly.type
_entity_poly.pdbx_seq_one_letter_code
_entity_poly.pdbx_strand_id
1 'polypeptide(L)'
;PYYVDLRQNLFLQASLQSSDPNLVLFLDTCVASPNPNDFTTLTYDLIRSGCAKDPTYYFYRSSYRYVTRFAFNAFEFVSQHPSVYLQCELVVCRYNDYSSRCYQGCISRFKRNAET
;
A
#
# COMPACT_ATOMS: atom_id res chain seq x y z
N PRO A 1 -8.73 6.94 16.59
CA PRO A 1 -7.32 6.70 16.24
C PRO A 1 -6.88 5.34 16.78
N TYR A 2 -5.88 4.71 16.17
CA TYR A 2 -5.31 3.45 16.66
C TYR A 2 -3.94 3.74 17.27
N TYR A 3 -3.76 3.45 18.56
CA TYR A 3 -2.54 3.76 19.30
C TYR A 3 -1.58 2.58 19.28
N VAL A 4 -0.29 2.85 19.07
CA VAL A 4 0.73 1.85 18.78
C VAL A 4 2.07 2.27 19.37
N ASP A 5 2.88 1.30 19.75
CA ASP A 5 4.27 1.55 20.12
C ASP A 5 5.17 1.57 18.88
N LEU A 6 6.27 2.34 18.94
CA LEU A 6 7.26 2.34 17.87
C LEU A 6 7.78 0.91 17.60
N ARG A 7 7.90 0.57 16.32
CA ARG A 7 8.30 -0.76 15.80
C ARG A 7 7.29 -1.88 16.06
N GLN A 8 6.12 -1.60 16.64
CA GLN A 8 5.04 -2.58 16.72
C GLN A 8 4.56 -2.96 15.31
N ASN A 9 4.32 -4.26 15.06
CA ASN A 9 3.70 -4.71 13.81
C ASN A 9 2.24 -4.24 13.72
N LEU A 10 1.91 -3.52 12.65
CA LEU A 10 0.56 -3.11 12.30
C LEU A 10 0.02 -3.99 11.19
N PHE A 11 -1.18 -4.52 11.37
CA PHE A 11 -1.84 -5.40 10.41
C PHE A 11 -3.07 -4.71 9.85
N LEU A 12 -3.13 -4.57 8.53
CA LEU A 12 -4.21 -3.88 7.84
C LEU A 12 -4.86 -4.82 6.83
N GLN A 13 -6.17 -4.64 6.67
CA GLN A 13 -6.97 -5.34 5.69
C GLN A 13 -7.89 -4.36 4.98
N ALA A 14 -7.92 -4.44 3.65
CA ALA A 14 -9.00 -3.85 2.87
C ALA A 14 -9.80 -4.97 2.20
N SER A 15 -11.12 -4.81 2.15
CA SER A 15 -12.04 -5.75 1.53
C SER A 15 -12.99 -5.02 0.60
N LEU A 16 -13.14 -5.53 -0.62
CA LEU A 16 -14.15 -5.07 -1.56
C LEU A 16 -15.47 -5.75 -1.24
N GLN A 17 -16.50 -4.96 -0.95
CA GLN A 17 -17.87 -5.46 -0.76
C GLN A 17 -18.60 -5.39 -2.11
N SER A 18 -18.76 -6.54 -2.77
CA SER A 18 -19.43 -6.65 -4.07
C SER A 18 -20.09 -8.03 -4.20
N SER A 19 -21.19 -8.10 -4.94
CA SER A 19 -21.85 -9.35 -5.31
C SER A 19 -21.20 -10.05 -6.51
N ASP A 20 -20.32 -9.36 -7.26
CA ASP A 20 -19.63 -9.95 -8.42
C ASP A 20 -18.43 -10.81 -7.96
N PRO A 21 -18.45 -12.14 -8.16
CA PRO A 21 -17.37 -13.02 -7.75
C PRO A 21 -16.11 -12.93 -8.64
N ASN A 22 -16.17 -12.16 -9.73
CA ASN A 22 -15.09 -12.02 -10.70
C ASN A 22 -14.24 -10.77 -10.48
N LEU A 23 -14.26 -10.19 -9.28
CA LEU A 23 -13.44 -9.02 -8.94
C LEU A 23 -12.23 -9.42 -8.11
N VAL A 24 -11.11 -8.76 -8.39
CA VAL A 24 -9.84 -8.86 -7.65
C VAL A 24 -9.53 -7.48 -7.08
N LEU A 25 -9.19 -7.42 -5.79
CA LEU A 25 -8.74 -6.21 -5.12
C LEU A 25 -7.21 -6.24 -5.02
N PHE A 26 -6.57 -5.20 -5.52
CA PHE A 26 -5.13 -5.03 -5.52
C PHE A 26 -4.75 -3.75 -4.79
N LEU A 27 -3.72 -3.82 -3.94
CA LEU A 27 -3.14 -2.64 -3.31
C LEU A 27 -2.00 -2.11 -4.19
N ASP A 28 -2.21 -0.96 -4.81
CA ASP A 28 -1.21 -0.37 -5.70
C ASP A 28 -0.19 0.47 -4.93
N THR A 29 -0.68 1.45 -4.17
CA THR A 29 0.16 2.45 -3.50
C THR A 29 -0.41 2.73 -2.11
N CYS A 30 0.43 2.81 -1.08
CA CYS A 30 0.08 3.38 0.22
C CYS A 30 1.17 4.35 0.64
N VAL A 31 0.76 5.58 0.93
CA VAL A 31 1.63 6.67 1.37
C VAL A 31 1.23 7.07 2.78
N ALA A 32 2.22 7.22 3.64
CA ALA A 32 2.05 7.76 4.98
C ALA A 32 2.41 9.24 5.02
N SER A 33 1.70 10.01 5.86
CA SER A 33 1.96 11.44 6.10
C SER A 33 1.65 11.80 7.56
N PRO A 34 2.37 12.77 8.17
CA PRO A 34 1.97 13.34 9.45
C PRO A 34 0.80 14.34 9.33
N ASN A 35 0.46 14.77 8.11
CA ASN A 35 -0.64 15.68 7.83
C ASN A 35 -1.78 14.94 7.09
N PRO A 36 -3.00 14.83 7.67
CA PRO A 36 -4.11 14.12 7.03
C PRO A 36 -4.62 14.78 5.74
N ASN A 37 -4.21 16.00 5.44
CA ASN A 37 -4.65 16.77 4.27
C ASN A 37 -3.53 16.96 3.22
N ASP A 38 -2.32 16.46 3.49
CA ASP A 38 -1.17 16.63 2.59
C ASP A 38 -0.35 15.34 2.51
N PHE A 39 -0.52 14.61 1.42
CA PHE A 39 0.24 13.40 1.08
C PHE A 39 1.25 13.67 -0.03
N THR A 40 1.85 14.86 -0.05
CA THR A 40 2.83 15.26 -1.08
C THR A 40 4.11 15.88 -0.52
N THR A 41 4.03 16.70 0.53
CA THR A 41 5.19 17.46 1.03
C THR A 41 6.14 16.62 1.90
N LEU A 42 5.61 15.97 2.93
CA LEU A 42 6.37 15.11 3.84
C LEU A 42 5.70 13.74 3.90
N THR A 43 6.25 12.80 3.14
CA THR A 43 5.62 11.50 2.92
C THR A 43 6.59 10.34 3.08
N TYR A 44 6.04 9.17 3.38
CA TYR A 44 6.78 7.93 3.41
C TYR A 44 5.99 6.86 2.64
N ASP A 45 6.58 6.32 1.57
CA ASP A 45 5.95 5.29 0.74
C ASP A 45 6.09 3.93 1.44
N LEU A 46 4.97 3.28 1.76
CA LEU A 46 4.96 1.89 2.25
C LEU A 46 5.09 0.91 1.08
N ILE A 47 4.26 1.13 0.06
CA ILE A 47 4.22 0.42 -1.22
C ILE A 47 3.90 1.44 -2.30
N ARG A 48 4.51 1.31 -3.48
CA ARG A 48 4.24 2.19 -4.62
C ARG A 48 4.27 1.41 -5.92
N SER A 49 3.21 1.56 -6.72
CA SER A 49 3.05 0.82 -7.98
C SER A 49 3.25 -0.69 -7.79
N GLY A 50 2.69 -1.24 -6.72
CA GLY A 50 2.77 -2.66 -6.35
C GLY A 50 4.12 -3.11 -5.78
N CYS A 51 5.11 -2.22 -5.68
CA CYS A 51 6.44 -2.53 -5.18
C CYS A 51 6.59 -2.06 -3.73
N ALA A 52 6.91 -2.97 -2.81
CA ALA A 52 7.23 -2.63 -1.43
C ALA A 52 8.39 -1.61 -1.40
N LYS A 53 8.22 -0.55 -0.60
CA LYS A 53 9.20 0.51 -0.38
C LYS A 53 9.69 0.53 1.06
N ASP A 54 8.79 0.25 1.99
CA ASP A 54 9.14 -0.01 3.39
C ASP A 54 9.78 -1.42 3.53
N PRO A 55 10.96 -1.55 4.15
CA PRO A 55 11.64 -2.84 4.32
C PRO A 55 10.90 -3.84 5.25
N THR A 56 10.04 -3.33 6.12
CA THR A 56 9.19 -4.10 7.04
C THR A 56 7.83 -4.42 6.43
N TYR A 57 7.52 -3.90 5.23
CA TYR A 57 6.29 -4.21 4.53
C TYR A 57 6.20 -5.69 4.22
N TYR A 58 5.08 -6.29 4.59
CA TYR A 58 4.79 -7.69 4.32
C TYR A 58 3.38 -7.85 3.76
N PHE A 59 3.27 -8.50 2.60
CA PHE A 59 1.98 -8.84 2.01
C PHE A 59 1.52 -10.23 2.46
N TYR A 60 0.33 -10.31 3.05
CA TYR A 60 -0.30 -11.56 3.44
C TYR A 60 -1.23 -12.04 2.34
N ARG A 61 -0.90 -13.17 1.72
CA ARG A 61 -1.77 -13.82 0.74
C ARG A 61 -3.12 -14.16 1.38
N SER A 62 -4.20 -13.80 0.69
CA SER A 62 -5.57 -14.15 1.04
C SER A 62 -6.09 -15.19 0.05
N SER A 63 -6.84 -16.18 0.54
CA SER A 63 -7.63 -17.07 -0.34
C SER A 63 -8.79 -16.34 -1.02
N TYR A 64 -9.21 -15.20 -0.47
CA TYR A 64 -10.26 -14.35 -1.00
C TYR A 64 -9.66 -13.24 -1.87
N ARG A 65 -9.95 -13.29 -3.19
CA ARG A 65 -9.45 -12.35 -4.21
C ARG A 65 -9.89 -10.90 -4.02
N TYR A 66 -11.00 -10.69 -3.31
CA TYR A 66 -11.56 -9.38 -2.98
C TYR A 66 -10.99 -8.80 -1.66
N VAL A 67 -9.99 -9.45 -1.06
CA VAL A 67 -9.34 -9.03 0.19
C VAL A 67 -7.85 -8.86 -0.04
N THR A 68 -7.30 -7.72 0.37
CA THR A 68 -5.86 -7.48 0.45
C THR A 68 -5.46 -7.26 1.91
N ARG A 69 -4.35 -7.88 2.32
CA ARG A 69 -3.82 -7.83 3.69
C ARG A 69 -2.34 -7.50 3.64
N PHE A 70 -1.91 -6.58 4.48
CA PHE A 70 -0.51 -6.22 4.59
C PHE A 70 -0.17 -5.82 6.03
N ALA A 71 1.12 -5.85 6.34
CA ALA A 71 1.66 -5.33 7.57
C ALA A 71 2.89 -4.48 7.33
N PHE A 72 3.21 -3.64 8.30
CA PHE A 72 4.44 -2.87 8.40
C PHE A 72 4.71 -2.53 9.86
N ASN A 73 5.92 -2.11 10.20
CA ASN A 73 6.27 -1.65 11.54
C ASN A 73 5.81 -0.20 11.76
N ALA A 74 5.20 0.07 12.91
CA ALA A 74 4.88 1.42 13.33
C ALA A 74 6.15 2.29 13.38
N PHE A 75 6.03 3.52 12.91
CA PHE A 75 7.10 4.51 12.88
C PHE A 75 6.51 5.91 13.15
N GLU A 76 7.39 6.88 13.30
CA GLU A 76 7.04 8.28 13.44
C GLU A 76 7.83 9.14 12.45
N PHE A 77 7.27 10.29 12.07
CA PHE A 77 8.02 11.31 11.36
C PHE A 77 8.80 12.13 12.38
N VAL A 78 10.06 12.47 12.06
CA VAL A 78 10.92 13.36 12.89
C VAL A 78 10.29 14.76 12.94
N SER A 79 9.33 14.95 13.86
CA SER A 79 8.56 16.17 14.11
C SER A 79 7.65 15.97 15.33
N GLN A 80 7.06 17.03 15.90
CA GLN A 80 6.11 16.93 17.03
C GLN A 80 4.71 16.40 16.64
N HIS A 81 4.59 15.61 15.57
CA HIS A 81 3.31 15.05 15.13
C HIS A 81 3.16 13.61 15.68
N PRO A 82 2.35 13.38 16.73
CA PRO A 82 2.20 12.05 17.33
C PRO A 82 1.34 11.09 16.49
N SER A 83 0.99 11.47 15.26
CA SER A 83 0.02 10.73 14.44
C SER A 83 0.51 10.58 13.01
N VAL A 84 0.31 9.39 12.47
CA VAL A 84 0.61 9.03 11.08
C VAL A 84 -0.71 8.66 10.42
N TYR A 85 -0.96 9.22 9.25
CA TYR A 85 -2.12 8.97 8.41
C TYR A 85 -1.69 8.19 7.18
N LEU A 86 -2.55 7.29 6.72
CA LEU A 86 -2.32 6.48 5.52
C LEU A 86 -3.31 6.86 4.43
N GLN A 87 -2.81 7.09 3.22
CA GLN A 87 -3.61 7.18 2.01
C GLN A 87 -3.22 6.02 1.09
N CYS A 88 -4.18 5.15 0.80
CA CYS A 88 -3.95 3.97 -0.02
C CYS A 88 -4.81 4.00 -1.29
N GLU A 89 -4.17 3.74 -2.42
CA GLU A 89 -4.80 3.50 -3.71
C GLU A 89 -5.05 2.00 -3.89
N LEU A 90 -6.34 1.65 -3.97
CA LEU A 90 -6.81 0.30 -4.23
C LEU A 90 -7.35 0.22 -5.65
N VAL A 91 -6.95 -0.82 -6.37
CA VAL A 91 -7.38 -1.07 -7.74
C VAL A 91 -8.27 -2.30 -7.77
N VAL A 92 -9.40 -2.19 -8.45
CA VAL A 92 -10.32 -3.31 -8.69
C VAL A 92 -10.17 -3.75 -10.13
N CYS A 93 -9.89 -5.03 -10.36
CA CYS A 93 -9.78 -5.61 -11.69
C CYS A 93 -10.71 -6.80 -11.86
N ARG A 94 -10.95 -7.16 -13.12
CA ARG A 94 -11.61 -8.42 -13.44
C ARG A 94 -10.64 -9.59 -13.24
N TYR A 95 -11.16 -10.67 -12.66
CA TYR A 95 -10.44 -11.93 -12.52
C TYR A 95 -10.05 -12.49 -13.89
N ASN A 96 -8.82 -13.00 -13.98
CA ASN A 96 -8.18 -13.53 -15.19
C ASN A 96 -7.98 -12.52 -16.34
N ASP A 97 -8.16 -11.23 -16.08
CA ASP A 97 -7.63 -10.21 -16.99
C ASP A 97 -6.15 -9.98 -16.70
N TYR A 98 -5.29 -10.79 -17.33
CA TYR A 98 -3.83 -10.74 -17.17
C TYR A 98 -3.19 -9.44 -17.68
N SER A 99 -3.92 -8.65 -18.49
CA SER A 99 -3.46 -7.34 -18.94
C SER A 99 -3.69 -6.24 -17.91
N SER A 100 -4.59 -6.49 -16.95
CA SER A 100 -5.00 -5.51 -15.94
C SER A 100 -3.89 -5.15 -14.95
N ARG A 101 -4.03 -3.97 -14.35
CA ARG A 101 -3.08 -3.46 -13.33
C ARG A 101 -2.85 -4.44 -12.18
N CYS A 102 -3.86 -5.19 -11.75
CA CYS A 102 -3.76 -6.16 -10.66
C CYS A 102 -2.79 -7.31 -10.97
N TYR A 103 -2.72 -7.75 -12.22
CA TYR A 103 -1.84 -8.85 -12.64
C TYR A 103 -0.44 -8.38 -13.06
N GLN A 104 -0.26 -7.09 -13.34
CA GLN A 104 1.06 -6.50 -13.59
C GLN A 104 1.95 -6.49 -12.34
N GLY A 105 1.38 -6.58 -11.13
CA GLY A 105 2.13 -6.69 -9.88
C GLY A 105 3.01 -5.46 -9.60
N CYS A 106 4.27 -5.69 -9.20
CA CYS A 106 5.24 -4.62 -8.97
C CYS A 106 5.81 -4.11 -10.30
N ILE A 107 5.61 -2.81 -10.57
CA ILE A 107 6.18 -2.12 -11.72
C ILE A 107 7.23 -1.13 -11.23
N SER A 108 8.50 -1.53 -11.25
CA SER A 108 9.60 -0.61 -10.96
C SER A 108 9.96 0.20 -12.21
N ARG A 109 9.97 1.54 -12.11
CA ARG A 109 10.71 2.33 -13.10
C ARG A 109 12.19 2.13 -12.83
N PHE A 110 12.87 1.33 -13.65
CA PHE A 110 14.31 1.41 -13.74
C PHE A 110 14.67 2.83 -14.19
N LYS A 111 15.57 3.51 -13.47
CA LYS A 111 16.19 4.73 -14.00
C LYS A 111 16.79 4.35 -15.35
N ARG A 112 16.33 4.98 -16.43
CA ARG A 112 17.10 4.95 -17.68
C ARG A 112 18.42 5.63 -17.33
N ASN A 113 19.53 4.90 -17.42
CA ASN A 113 20.84 5.54 -17.45
C ASN A 113 20.80 6.43 -18.70
N ALA A 114 20.82 7.75 -18.51
CA ALA A 114 21.20 8.61 -19.61
C ALA A 114 22.68 8.30 -19.83
N GLU A 115 22.98 7.58 -20.92
CA GLU A 115 24.35 7.45 -21.40
C GLU A 115 24.89 8.85 -21.66
N THR A 116 25.99 9.17 -20.99
CA THR A 116 26.80 10.37 -21.21
C THR A 116 27.51 10.29 -22.55
#